data_AF-A0A174MVF8-F1
#
_entry.id   AF-A0A174MVF8-F1
#
_cell.length_a   1.000
_cell.length_b   1.000
_cell.length_c   1.000
_cell.angle_alpha   90.00
_cell.angle_beta   90.00
_cell.angle_gamma   90.00
#
_symmetry.space_group_name_H-M   'P 1'
#
loop_
_entity.id
_entity.type
_entity.pdbx_description
1 polymer ?
#
loop_
_entity_poly.entity_id
_entity_poly.type
_entity_poly.pdbx_seq_one_letter_code
_entity_poly.pdbx_strand_id
1 'polypeptide(L)'
;MIEEFSEIREISSSERMEISEGLNKLQTEYLKELNIPSDVWNDMSKEAQSQQLGFILERFNEIDTSKNVNREAIFSEIYSSGIMETYKQLEAPQDYIQIEQISDMFSECEELKYGNWQNLELSEKADVLNQLEAKIAEIEHRQPCPIRVQEMPSHLFGGFNPESKTIDINKSYIEQSGYDHNMFREVLDTLVHEGRHAYQDYNVNVCEIHPRHSEVASWTETMEGGKWGYHGDTSTVLGQRLYEQQSIEIDARNFAMDVLDKFEQKQIE
;
A
#
# COMPACT_ATOMS: atom_id res chain seq x y z
N MET A 1 38.69 54.13 4.26
CA MET A 1 38.75 53.17 5.36
C MET A 1 37.42 52.46 5.40
N ILE A 2 37.37 51.26 4.84
CA ILE A 2 36.23 50.35 4.91
C ILE A 2 36.84 49.10 5.52
N GLU A 3 36.44 48.77 6.74
CA GLU A 3 36.84 47.52 7.40
C GLU A 3 35.87 46.42 6.98
N GLU A 4 36.41 45.44 6.26
CA GLU A 4 35.81 44.13 6.03
C GLU A 4 35.85 43.34 7.35
N PHE A 5 34.70 42.84 7.80
CA PHE A 5 34.65 41.79 8.82
C PHE A 5 34.32 40.47 8.15
N SER A 6 35.37 39.69 7.89
CA SER A 6 35.33 38.28 7.54
C SER A 6 35.65 37.45 8.78
N GLU A 7 34.64 36.86 9.40
CA GLU A 7 34.85 35.74 10.33
C GLU A 7 33.82 34.65 10.04
N ILE A 8 34.03 33.92 8.95
CA ILE A 8 33.50 32.57 8.80
C ILE A 8 34.37 31.69 9.69
N ARG A 9 33.85 31.30 10.85
CA ARG A 9 34.46 30.24 11.66
C ARG A 9 34.42 28.94 10.86
N GLU A 10 35.59 28.47 10.44
CA GLU A 10 35.80 27.11 9.97
C GLU A 10 35.39 26.14 11.07
N ILE A 11 34.23 25.49 10.89
CA ILE A 11 33.87 24.30 11.66
C ILE A 11 34.83 23.20 11.22
N SER A 12 35.72 22.82 12.12
CA SER A 12 36.76 21.82 11.89
C SER A 12 36.16 20.51 11.36
N SER A 13 36.83 19.92 10.39
CA SER A 13 36.49 18.68 9.67
C SER A 13 36.47 17.40 10.53
N SER A 14 36.34 17.51 11.86
CA SER A 14 36.40 16.40 12.82
C SER A 14 35.05 16.08 13.49
N GLU A 15 33.97 16.81 13.20
CA GLU A 15 32.60 16.43 13.61
C GLU A 15 31.83 15.67 12.50
N ARG A 16 32.53 15.24 11.44
CA ARG A 16 32.01 14.29 10.45
C ARG A 16 32.34 12.86 10.86
N MET A 17 31.74 12.39 11.96
CA MET A 17 31.67 10.95 12.21
C MET A 17 30.21 10.52 12.27
N GLU A 18 29.86 9.79 11.22
CA GLU A 18 28.79 8.80 11.10
C GLU A 18 27.37 9.29 11.38
N ILE A 19 26.91 10.10 10.42
CA ILE A 19 25.51 10.13 10.01
C ILE A 19 25.27 8.83 9.22
N SER A 20 24.36 7.97 9.69
CA SER A 20 23.74 6.92 8.88
C SER A 20 23.40 7.48 7.50
N GLU A 21 23.62 6.72 6.42
CA GLU A 21 23.63 7.17 5.03
C GLU A 21 22.32 7.86 4.50
N GLY A 22 21.39 8.28 5.35
CA GLY A 22 20.15 8.99 5.00
C GLY A 22 19.85 10.33 5.68
N LEU A 23 20.21 10.58 6.94
CA LEU A 23 19.65 11.70 7.73
C LEU A 23 20.68 12.67 8.32
N ASN A 24 20.51 13.97 8.12
CA ASN A 24 21.37 14.95 8.79
C ASN A 24 21.12 15.01 10.32
N LYS A 25 22.04 15.66 11.05
CA LYS A 25 21.99 15.78 12.52
C LYS A 25 20.68 16.38 13.03
N LEU A 26 20.11 17.38 12.34
CA LEU A 26 18.85 18.01 12.75
C LEU A 26 17.66 17.07 12.57
N GLN A 27 17.61 16.34 11.46
CA GLN A 27 16.58 15.32 11.19
C GLN A 27 16.64 14.19 12.22
N THR A 28 17.85 13.76 12.59
CA THR A 28 18.07 12.73 13.60
C THR A 28 17.58 13.17 14.98
N GLU A 29 17.90 14.40 15.41
CA GLU A 29 17.42 14.93 16.69
C GLU A 29 15.89 15.13 16.69
N TYR A 30 15.31 15.55 15.55
CA TYR A 30 13.86 15.69 15.41
C TYR A 30 13.11 14.36 15.60
N LEU A 31 13.64 13.26 15.08
CA LEU A 31 13.09 11.92 15.29
C LEU A 31 13.25 11.42 16.73
N LYS A 32 14.39 11.70 17.37
CA LYS A 32 14.69 11.29 18.75
C LYS A 32 13.74 11.88 19.78
N GLU A 33 13.13 13.02 19.52
CA GLU A 33 12.14 13.62 20.43
C GLU A 33 10.93 12.72 20.70
N LEU A 34 10.60 11.81 19.79
CA LEU A 34 9.53 10.81 19.98
C LEU A 34 10.03 9.47 20.53
N ASN A 35 11.31 9.35 20.84
CA ASN A 35 11.85 8.13 21.41
C ASN A 35 11.36 7.94 22.85
N ILE A 36 10.91 6.73 23.16
CA ILE A 36 10.44 6.36 24.49
C ILE A 36 11.41 5.31 25.07
N PRO A 37 11.85 5.47 26.34
CA PRO A 37 12.63 4.45 27.03
C PRO A 37 11.96 3.07 27.02
N SER A 38 12.75 2.00 26.90
CA SER A 38 12.22 0.64 26.71
C SER A 38 11.35 0.14 27.87
N ASP A 39 11.63 0.57 29.10
CA ASP A 39 10.80 0.29 30.27
C ASP A 39 9.40 0.91 30.14
N VAL A 40 9.33 2.19 29.75
CA VAL A 40 8.06 2.87 29.50
C VAL A 40 7.31 2.22 28.32
N TRP A 41 8.01 1.89 27.23
CA TRP A 41 7.42 1.22 26.08
C TRP A 41 6.78 -0.12 26.44
N ASN A 42 7.48 -0.94 27.23
CA ASN A 42 7.01 -2.28 27.61
C ASN A 42 5.80 -2.25 28.54
N ASP A 43 5.63 -1.17 29.31
CA ASP A 43 4.49 -0.96 30.21
C ASP A 43 3.26 -0.34 29.51
N MET A 44 3.39 0.09 28.25
CA MET A 44 2.29 0.63 27.45
C MET A 44 1.34 -0.48 26.98
N SER A 45 0.05 -0.14 26.83
CA SER A 45 -0.90 -1.02 26.13
C SER A 45 -0.55 -1.11 24.64
N LYS A 46 -1.06 -2.15 23.96
CA LYS A 46 -0.82 -2.33 22.52
C LYS A 46 -1.35 -1.16 21.69
N GLU A 47 -2.50 -0.62 22.07
CA GLU A 47 -3.10 0.54 21.41
C GLU A 47 -2.23 1.79 21.57
N ALA A 48 -1.66 2.00 22.77
CA ALA A 48 -0.76 3.11 23.02
C ALA A 48 0.57 2.96 22.27
N GLN A 49 1.11 1.73 22.16
CA GLN A 49 2.29 1.43 21.35
C GLN A 49 2.04 1.76 19.87
N SER A 50 0.91 1.31 19.32
CA SER A 50 0.51 1.62 17.94
C SER A 50 0.35 3.12 17.71
N GLN A 51 -0.28 3.85 18.64
CA GLN A 51 -0.44 5.30 18.53
C GLN A 51 0.90 6.04 18.54
N GLN A 52 1.80 5.68 19.44
CA GLN A 52 3.13 6.29 19.50
C GLN A 52 3.93 6.03 18.22
N LEU A 53 3.85 4.80 17.70
CA LEU A 53 4.50 4.44 16.46
C LEU A 53 3.91 5.22 15.27
N GLY A 54 2.60 5.47 15.26
CA GLY A 54 1.97 6.38 14.31
C GLY A 54 2.60 7.78 14.30
N PHE A 55 2.80 8.40 15.46
CA PHE A 55 3.47 9.71 15.55
C PHE A 55 4.92 9.67 15.03
N ILE A 56 5.64 8.57 15.29
CA ILE A 56 7.02 8.38 14.79
C ILE A 56 7.00 8.33 13.26
N LEU A 57 6.08 7.56 12.66
CA LEU A 57 5.95 7.44 11.21
C LEU A 57 5.54 8.76 10.55
N GLU A 58 4.61 9.50 11.15
CA GLU A 58 4.24 10.85 10.70
C GLU A 58 5.45 11.77 10.62
N ARG A 59 6.27 11.85 11.69
CA ARG A 59 7.50 12.65 11.67
C ARG A 59 8.52 12.16 10.66
N PHE A 60 8.59 10.85 10.45
CA PHE A 60 9.45 10.28 9.44
C PHE A 60 9.05 10.77 8.03
N ASN A 61 7.75 10.82 7.76
CA ASN A 61 7.20 11.30 6.50
C ASN A 61 7.34 12.83 6.32
N GLU A 62 7.34 13.61 7.40
CA GLU A 62 7.62 15.06 7.36
C GLU A 62 9.07 15.37 6.96
N ILE A 63 9.98 14.45 7.24
CA ILE A 63 11.38 14.59 6.86
C ILE A 63 11.48 14.27 5.37
N ASP A 64 11.71 15.29 4.55
CA ASP A 64 12.02 15.15 3.13
C ASP A 64 13.32 14.35 2.94
N THR A 65 13.20 13.02 2.91
CA THR A 65 14.25 12.13 2.48
C THR A 65 14.21 12.06 0.97
N SER A 66 14.77 13.06 0.30
CA SER A 66 15.04 13.11 -1.16
C SER A 66 15.89 11.95 -1.72
N LYS A 67 16.14 10.92 -0.91
CA LYS A 67 16.86 9.69 -1.26
C LYS A 67 16.10 8.50 -0.71
N ASN A 68 16.21 7.37 -1.39
CA ASN A 68 15.70 6.08 -0.96
C ASN A 68 16.40 5.66 0.34
N VAL A 69 15.90 6.19 1.46
CA VAL A 69 16.50 6.06 2.77
C VAL A 69 16.02 4.75 3.38
N ASN A 70 16.97 3.93 3.85
CA ASN A 70 16.65 2.68 4.53
C ASN A 70 16.02 2.99 5.90
N ARG A 71 14.68 3.00 5.94
CA ARG A 71 13.88 3.29 7.14
C ARG A 71 14.19 2.29 8.25
N GLU A 72 14.31 1.02 7.93
CA GLU A 72 14.64 -0.04 8.88
C GLU A 72 15.97 0.25 9.60
N ALA A 73 17.01 0.61 8.84
CA ALA A 73 18.32 0.94 9.39
C ALA A 73 18.25 2.13 10.35
N ILE A 74 17.54 3.20 9.98
CA ILE A 74 17.39 4.38 10.85
C ILE A 74 16.56 4.07 12.08
N PHE A 75 15.46 3.33 11.93
CA PHE A 75 14.64 2.93 13.06
C PHE A 75 15.46 2.13 14.08
N SER A 76 16.30 1.22 13.60
CA SER A 76 17.18 0.41 14.45
C SER A 76 18.26 1.21 15.18
N GLU A 77 18.63 2.37 14.64
CA GLU A 77 19.65 3.26 15.22
C GLU A 77 19.05 4.24 16.25
N ILE A 78 17.85 4.77 15.96
CA ILE A 78 17.22 5.83 16.76
C ILE A 78 16.34 5.26 17.88
N TYR A 79 15.60 4.19 17.60
CA TYR A 79 14.56 3.68 18.49
C TYR A 79 14.94 2.35 19.14
N SER A 80 14.32 2.07 20.28
CA SER A 80 14.58 0.83 21.01
C SER A 80 14.09 -0.41 20.25
N SER A 81 14.63 -1.58 20.59
CA SER A 81 14.26 -2.85 19.95
C SER A 81 12.77 -3.18 20.06
N GLY A 82 12.06 -2.74 21.11
CA GLY A 82 10.62 -2.94 21.25
C GLY A 82 9.81 -2.08 20.28
N ILE A 83 10.24 -0.84 20.02
CA ILE A 83 9.64 0.03 18.99
C ILE A 83 9.93 -0.56 17.61
N MET A 84 11.17 -1.01 17.39
CA MET A 84 11.59 -1.65 16.14
C MET A 84 10.79 -2.91 15.83
N GLU A 85 10.59 -3.78 16.82
CA GLU A 85 9.80 -5.00 16.65
C GLU A 85 8.33 -4.69 16.34
N THR A 86 7.78 -3.65 16.95
CA THR A 86 6.41 -3.19 16.67
C THR A 86 6.30 -2.55 15.29
N TYR A 87 7.32 -1.79 14.86
CA TYR A 87 7.43 -1.27 13.49
C TYR A 87 7.46 -2.42 12.46
N LYS A 88 8.27 -3.45 12.70
CA LYS A 88 8.31 -4.65 11.85
C LYS A 88 6.99 -5.41 11.81
N GLN A 89 6.18 -5.32 12.86
CA GLN A 89 4.84 -5.90 12.89
C GLN A 89 3.80 -5.05 12.12
N LEU A 90 4.06 -3.75 11.93
CA LEU A 90 3.19 -2.87 11.15
C LEU A 90 3.54 -2.87 9.66
N GLU A 91 4.83 -2.92 9.31
CA GLU A 91 5.28 -2.96 7.92
C GLU A 91 4.62 -4.15 7.19
N ALA A 92 4.00 -3.86 6.05
CA ALA A 92 3.39 -4.88 5.21
C ALA A 92 4.48 -5.78 4.60
N PRO A 93 4.19 -7.07 4.34
CA PRO A 93 5.12 -7.94 3.64
C PRO A 93 5.55 -7.34 2.28
N GLN A 94 6.73 -7.73 1.79
CA GLN A 94 7.15 -7.36 0.43
C GLN A 94 6.14 -7.88 -0.61
N ASP A 95 5.98 -7.17 -1.74
CA ASP A 95 4.98 -7.52 -2.75
C ASP A 95 5.05 -8.99 -3.20
N TYR A 96 6.24 -9.56 -3.39
CA TYR A 96 6.36 -10.97 -3.78
C TYR A 96 5.84 -11.96 -2.72
N ILE A 97 5.87 -11.57 -1.44
CA ILE A 97 5.29 -12.33 -0.32
C ILE A 97 3.78 -12.15 -0.32
N GLN A 98 3.28 -10.92 -0.48
CA GLN A 98 1.83 -10.66 -0.58
C GLN A 98 1.23 -11.46 -1.74
N ILE A 99 1.86 -11.42 -2.93
CA ILE A 99 1.44 -12.17 -4.12
C ILE A 99 1.40 -13.68 -3.85
N GLU A 100 2.40 -14.23 -3.16
CA GLU A 100 2.42 -15.65 -2.79
C GLU A 100 1.27 -15.99 -1.84
N GLN A 101 1.09 -15.21 -0.76
CA GLN A 101 0.08 -15.45 0.25
C GLN A 101 -1.35 -15.28 -0.28
N ILE A 102 -1.60 -14.28 -1.13
CA ILE A 102 -2.91 -14.07 -1.75
C ILE A 102 -3.22 -15.22 -2.71
N SER A 103 -2.25 -15.64 -3.53
CA SER A 103 -2.46 -16.77 -4.45
C SER A 103 -2.62 -18.13 -3.74
N ASP A 104 -1.93 -18.36 -2.62
CA ASP A 104 -2.17 -19.50 -1.72
C ASP A 104 -3.60 -19.46 -1.19
N MET A 105 -4.00 -18.31 -0.63
CA MET A 105 -5.32 -18.11 -0.05
C MET A 105 -6.44 -18.30 -1.08
N PHE A 106 -6.25 -17.85 -2.32
CA PHE A 106 -7.19 -18.10 -3.42
C PHE A 106 -7.25 -19.59 -3.77
N SER A 107 -6.11 -20.29 -3.79
CA SER A 107 -6.03 -21.72 -4.10
C SER A 107 -6.72 -22.61 -3.05
N GLU A 108 -6.69 -22.17 -1.79
CA GLU A 108 -7.37 -22.84 -0.67
C GLU A 108 -8.88 -22.54 -0.59
N CYS A 109 -9.37 -21.54 -1.33
CA CYS A 109 -10.79 -21.17 -1.35
C CYS A 109 -11.57 -22.11 -2.29
N GLU A 110 -12.30 -23.05 -1.70
CA GLU A 110 -13.10 -24.04 -2.45
C GLU A 110 -14.13 -23.40 -3.37
N GLU A 111 -14.69 -22.25 -2.99
CA GLU A 111 -15.64 -21.47 -3.77
C GLU A 111 -15.04 -20.91 -5.07
N LEU A 112 -13.72 -20.68 -5.11
CA LEU A 112 -13.01 -20.21 -6.31
C LEU A 112 -12.68 -21.33 -7.30
N LYS A 113 -12.96 -22.60 -6.96
CA LYS A 113 -12.99 -23.63 -7.99
C LYS A 113 -14.14 -23.30 -8.92
N TYR A 114 -13.85 -23.09 -10.21
CA TYR A 114 -14.84 -22.58 -11.16
C TYR A 114 -16.17 -23.35 -11.12
N GLY A 115 -16.12 -24.69 -11.09
CA GLY A 115 -17.33 -25.51 -10.98
C GLY A 115 -18.18 -25.25 -9.72
N ASN A 116 -17.58 -24.85 -8.60
CA ASN A 116 -18.29 -24.42 -7.39
C ASN A 116 -18.82 -22.99 -7.55
N TRP A 117 -18.00 -22.07 -8.06
CA TRP A 117 -18.38 -20.67 -8.34
C TRP A 117 -19.63 -20.55 -9.20
N GLN A 118 -19.77 -21.42 -10.21
CA GLN A 118 -20.94 -21.44 -11.10
C GLN A 118 -22.25 -21.72 -10.37
N ASN A 119 -22.21 -22.39 -9.23
CA ASN A 119 -23.40 -22.77 -8.45
C ASN A 119 -23.77 -21.72 -7.38
N LEU A 120 -22.95 -20.69 -7.21
CA LEU A 120 -23.22 -19.62 -6.25
C LEU A 120 -24.20 -18.61 -6.83
N GLU A 121 -25.18 -18.24 -6.01
CA GLU A 121 -26.05 -17.10 -6.28
C GLU A 121 -25.28 -15.78 -6.16
N LEU A 122 -25.81 -14.71 -6.75
CA LEU A 122 -25.14 -13.40 -6.76
C LEU A 122 -24.74 -12.90 -5.35
N SER A 123 -25.61 -13.10 -4.35
CA SER A 123 -25.30 -12.71 -2.97
C SER A 123 -24.17 -13.54 -2.38
N GLU A 124 -24.12 -14.85 -2.68
CA GLU A 124 -23.06 -15.73 -2.18
C GLU A 124 -21.72 -15.38 -2.83
N LYS A 125 -21.71 -15.05 -4.12
CA LYS A 125 -20.52 -14.50 -4.80
C LYS A 125 -20.04 -13.21 -4.13
N ALA A 126 -20.95 -12.30 -3.81
CA ALA A 126 -20.61 -11.06 -3.11
C ALA A 126 -20.02 -11.33 -1.71
N ASP A 127 -20.56 -12.31 -0.99
CA ASP A 127 -20.04 -12.72 0.32
C ASP A 127 -18.62 -13.32 0.20
N VAL A 128 -18.37 -14.15 -0.82
CA VAL A 128 -17.04 -14.68 -1.12
C VAL A 128 -16.07 -13.54 -1.42
N LEU A 129 -16.43 -12.61 -2.30
CA LEU A 129 -15.57 -11.47 -2.64
C LEU A 129 -15.24 -10.60 -1.42
N ASN A 130 -16.21 -10.36 -0.52
CA ASN A 130 -15.96 -9.65 0.74
C ASN A 130 -15.01 -10.42 1.68
N GLN A 131 -15.13 -11.75 1.74
CA GLN A 131 -14.22 -12.57 2.55
C GLN A 131 -12.80 -12.58 1.99
N LEU A 132 -12.66 -12.63 0.67
CA LEU A 132 -11.36 -12.56 -0.01
C LEU A 132 -10.69 -11.20 0.25
N GLU A 133 -11.41 -10.10 0.06
CA GLU A 133 -10.90 -8.75 0.36
C GLU A 133 -10.51 -8.58 1.83
N ALA A 134 -11.26 -9.17 2.76
CA ALA A 134 -10.88 -9.15 4.17
C ALA A 134 -9.52 -9.83 4.42
N LYS A 135 -9.26 -10.95 3.76
CA LYS A 135 -7.98 -11.68 3.86
C LYS A 135 -6.85 -10.98 3.10
N ILE A 136 -7.13 -10.39 1.94
CA ILE A 136 -6.17 -9.56 1.19
C ILE A 136 -5.72 -8.39 2.07
N ALA A 137 -6.66 -7.65 2.64
CA ALA A 137 -6.37 -6.53 3.52
C ALA A 137 -5.56 -6.95 4.76
N GLU A 138 -5.84 -8.12 5.33
CA GLU A 138 -5.04 -8.70 6.42
C GLU A 138 -3.60 -8.97 6.00
N ILE A 139 -3.37 -9.58 4.83
CA ILE A 139 -2.03 -9.82 4.26
C ILE A 139 -1.31 -8.49 4.00
N GLU A 140 -2.03 -7.50 3.52
CA GLU A 140 -1.52 -6.16 3.20
C GLU A 140 -1.42 -5.24 4.42
N HIS A 141 -1.74 -5.73 5.63
CA HIS A 141 -1.72 -4.99 6.89
C HIS A 141 -2.58 -3.69 6.89
N ARG A 142 -3.66 -3.66 6.10
CA ARG A 142 -4.60 -2.54 6.04
C ARG A 142 -5.99 -2.94 6.52
N GLN A 143 -6.86 -1.94 6.70
CA GLN A 143 -8.28 -2.22 6.97
C GLN A 143 -8.97 -2.73 5.69
N PRO A 144 -9.92 -3.67 5.82
CA PRO A 144 -10.65 -4.21 4.68
C PRO A 144 -11.64 -3.20 4.11
N CYS A 145 -11.77 -3.20 2.78
CA CYS A 145 -12.73 -2.36 2.07
C CYS A 145 -13.98 -3.17 1.69
N PRO A 146 -15.17 -2.86 2.20
CA PRO A 146 -16.38 -3.61 1.84
C PRO A 146 -16.63 -3.61 0.32
N ILE A 147 -16.91 -4.79 -0.24
CA ILE A 147 -17.31 -4.95 -1.63
C ILE A 147 -18.79 -4.62 -1.77
N ARG A 148 -19.12 -3.71 -2.69
CA ARG A 148 -20.49 -3.39 -3.07
C ARG A 148 -20.75 -3.81 -4.51
N VAL A 149 -21.80 -4.59 -4.70
CA VAL A 149 -22.26 -4.99 -6.03
C VAL A 149 -23.14 -3.88 -6.60
N GLN A 150 -22.71 -3.23 -7.69
CA GLN A 150 -23.37 -2.06 -8.26
C GLN A 150 -23.80 -2.30 -9.71
N GLU A 151 -24.92 -1.69 -10.09
CA GLU A 151 -25.30 -1.57 -11.50
C GLU A 151 -24.42 -0.48 -12.15
N MET A 152 -23.60 -0.87 -13.12
CA MET A 152 -22.63 0.01 -13.78
C MET A 152 -22.68 -0.17 -15.30
N PRO A 153 -22.31 0.86 -16.08
CA PRO A 153 -22.13 0.72 -17.53
C PRO A 153 -21.23 -0.47 -17.90
N SER A 154 -21.52 -1.12 -19.02
CA SER A 154 -20.85 -2.36 -19.48
C SER A 154 -19.39 -2.19 -19.92
N HIS A 155 -18.76 -1.05 -19.64
CA HIS A 155 -17.35 -0.77 -19.90
C HIS A 155 -16.58 -0.47 -18.60
N LEU A 156 -17.25 -0.49 -17.44
CA LEU A 156 -16.64 -0.31 -16.13
C LEU A 156 -16.72 -1.62 -15.38
N PHE A 157 -15.55 -2.16 -15.01
CA PHE A 157 -15.44 -3.40 -14.24
C PHE A 157 -15.71 -3.17 -12.76
N GLY A 158 -15.15 -2.09 -12.21
CA GLY A 158 -15.28 -1.72 -10.82
C GLY A 158 -14.57 -0.41 -10.53
N GLY A 159 -14.38 -0.13 -9.25
CA GLY A 159 -13.59 1.01 -8.79
C GLY A 159 -13.51 1.08 -7.27
N PHE A 160 -12.33 1.39 -6.77
CA PHE A 160 -12.12 1.80 -5.39
C PHE A 160 -12.62 3.24 -5.17
N ASN A 161 -13.36 3.45 -4.08
CA ASN A 161 -13.84 4.76 -3.67
C ASN A 161 -13.07 5.25 -2.43
N PRO A 162 -12.18 6.26 -2.56
CA PRO A 162 -11.35 6.72 -1.44
C PRO A 162 -12.12 7.46 -0.35
N GLU A 163 -13.30 8.02 -0.63
CA GLU A 163 -14.12 8.72 0.37
C GLU A 163 -14.84 7.73 1.29
N SER A 164 -15.45 6.71 0.69
CA SER A 164 -16.24 5.70 1.43
C SER A 164 -15.45 4.46 1.82
N LYS A 165 -14.20 4.32 1.36
CA LYS A 165 -13.32 3.17 1.58
C LYS A 165 -14.00 1.83 1.21
N THR A 166 -14.66 1.82 0.05
CA THR A 166 -15.35 0.65 -0.50
C THR A 166 -14.86 0.34 -1.90
N ILE A 167 -14.99 -0.92 -2.31
CA ILE A 167 -14.73 -1.35 -3.69
C ILE A 167 -16.07 -1.66 -4.34
N ASP A 168 -16.38 -0.97 -5.43
CA ASP A 168 -17.56 -1.25 -6.24
C ASP A 168 -17.18 -2.22 -7.35
N ILE A 169 -17.97 -3.29 -7.55
CA ILE A 169 -17.78 -4.23 -8.66
C ILE A 169 -19.08 -4.31 -9.46
N ASN A 170 -18.95 -4.32 -10.79
CA ASN A 170 -20.07 -4.35 -11.71
C ASN A 170 -20.85 -5.67 -11.57
N LYS A 171 -22.11 -5.52 -11.16
CA LYS A 171 -23.04 -6.65 -10.97
C LYS A 171 -23.15 -7.53 -12.21
N SER A 172 -23.24 -6.93 -13.40
CA SER A 172 -23.42 -7.68 -14.63
C SER A 172 -22.23 -8.61 -14.91
N TYR A 173 -21.03 -8.26 -14.47
CA TYR A 173 -19.82 -9.06 -14.61
C TYR A 173 -19.77 -10.19 -13.58
N ILE A 174 -20.19 -9.94 -12.34
CA ILE A 174 -20.34 -11.00 -11.33
C ILE A 174 -21.39 -12.03 -11.78
N GLU A 175 -22.49 -11.60 -12.39
CA GLU A 175 -23.48 -12.53 -12.95
C GLU A 175 -22.90 -13.35 -14.11
N GLN A 176 -22.23 -12.69 -15.07
CA GLN A 176 -21.60 -13.33 -16.23
C GLN A 176 -20.47 -14.31 -15.86
N SER A 177 -19.75 -14.05 -14.77
CA SER A 177 -18.70 -14.93 -14.25
C SER A 177 -19.18 -16.35 -13.88
N GLY A 178 -20.49 -16.56 -13.72
CA GLY A 178 -21.05 -17.90 -13.51
C GLY A 178 -21.10 -18.76 -14.78
N TYR A 179 -20.89 -18.17 -15.96
CA TYR A 179 -21.05 -18.84 -17.25
C TYR A 179 -19.83 -18.66 -18.16
N ASP A 180 -19.08 -17.58 -17.99
CA ASP A 180 -17.85 -17.29 -18.72
C ASP A 180 -16.63 -17.32 -17.79
N HIS A 181 -15.71 -18.26 -18.06
CA HIS A 181 -14.48 -18.41 -17.31
C HIS A 181 -13.56 -17.19 -17.44
N ASN A 182 -13.57 -16.48 -18.57
CA ASN A 182 -12.80 -15.26 -18.70
C ASN A 182 -13.37 -14.18 -17.76
N MET A 183 -14.69 -14.05 -17.69
CA MET A 183 -15.33 -13.11 -16.78
C MET A 183 -15.12 -13.48 -15.30
N PHE A 184 -15.01 -14.78 -14.99
CA PHE A 184 -14.55 -15.22 -13.67
C PHE A 184 -13.15 -14.69 -13.33
N ARG A 185 -12.19 -14.82 -14.26
CA ARG A 185 -10.86 -14.24 -14.07
C ARG A 185 -10.93 -12.72 -13.91
N GLU A 186 -11.68 -12.02 -14.76
CA GLU A 186 -11.81 -10.55 -14.71
C GLU A 186 -12.42 -10.05 -13.38
N VAL A 187 -13.36 -10.78 -12.79
CA VAL A 187 -13.92 -10.42 -11.47
C VAL A 187 -12.87 -10.53 -10.37
N LEU A 188 -12.02 -11.56 -10.41
CA LEU A 188 -10.91 -11.70 -9.47
C LEU A 188 -9.81 -10.67 -9.73
N ASP A 189 -9.52 -10.36 -10.99
CA ASP A 189 -8.56 -9.31 -11.38
C ASP A 189 -9.01 -7.96 -10.84
N THR A 190 -10.29 -7.61 -11.06
CA THR A 190 -10.90 -6.38 -10.55
C THR A 190 -10.82 -6.32 -9.03
N LEU A 191 -11.11 -7.42 -8.33
CA LEU A 191 -11.02 -7.47 -6.87
C LEU A 191 -9.59 -7.11 -6.39
N VAL A 192 -8.57 -7.75 -6.96
CA VAL A 192 -7.18 -7.57 -6.54
C VAL A 192 -6.65 -6.19 -6.98
N HIS A 193 -6.99 -5.75 -8.19
CA HIS A 193 -6.60 -4.44 -8.73
C HIS A 193 -7.16 -3.30 -7.87
N GLU A 194 -8.47 -3.31 -7.59
CA GLU A 194 -9.09 -2.28 -6.74
C GLU A 194 -8.67 -2.41 -5.26
N GLY A 195 -8.40 -3.63 -4.79
CA GLY A 195 -7.77 -3.88 -3.49
C GLY A 195 -6.37 -3.25 -3.40
N ARG A 196 -5.57 -3.34 -4.47
CA ARG A 196 -4.26 -2.69 -4.54
C ARG A 196 -4.39 -1.16 -4.54
N HIS A 197 -5.43 -0.59 -5.16
CA HIS A 197 -5.73 0.84 -5.00
C HIS A 197 -6.08 1.23 -3.56
N ALA A 198 -6.83 0.39 -2.84
CA ALA A 198 -7.08 0.60 -1.42
C ALA A 198 -5.78 0.55 -0.58
N TYR A 199 -4.86 -0.36 -0.92
CA TYR A 199 -3.54 -0.43 -0.29
C TYR A 199 -2.67 0.80 -0.58
N GLN A 200 -2.62 1.24 -1.83
CA GLN A 200 -1.89 2.44 -2.21
C GLN A 200 -2.46 3.65 -1.46
N ASP A 201 -3.78 3.82 -1.41
CA ASP A 201 -4.45 4.92 -0.73
C ASP A 201 -4.16 4.91 0.78
N TYR A 202 -4.17 3.74 1.41
CA TYR A 202 -3.78 3.60 2.82
C TYR A 202 -2.35 4.09 3.06
N ASN A 203 -1.41 3.69 2.19
CA ASN A 203 0.00 4.06 2.30
C ASN A 203 0.27 5.55 2.07
N VAL A 204 -0.50 6.19 1.18
CA VAL A 204 -0.34 7.61 0.86
C VAL A 204 -1.06 8.49 1.88
N ASN A 205 -2.28 8.13 2.29
CA ASN A 205 -3.19 9.02 3.01
C ASN A 205 -3.40 8.66 4.48
N VAL A 206 -2.97 7.48 4.95
CA VAL A 206 -3.22 7.00 6.32
C VAL A 206 -1.93 6.67 7.06
N CYS A 207 -1.21 5.65 6.61
CA CYS A 207 0.01 5.17 7.25
C CYS A 207 0.88 4.43 6.23
N GLU A 208 2.10 4.91 6.03
CA GLU A 208 3.04 4.29 5.12
C GLU A 208 3.66 3.02 5.74
N ILE A 209 3.02 1.89 5.44
CA ILE A 209 3.42 0.54 5.86
C ILE A 209 4.11 -0.25 4.73
N HIS A 210 4.08 0.26 3.51
CA HIS A 210 4.71 -0.36 2.36
C HIS A 210 6.24 -0.25 2.48
N PRO A 211 6.99 -1.33 2.23
CA PRO A 211 8.41 -1.38 2.54
C PRO A 211 9.30 -0.48 1.66
N ARG A 212 8.80 0.03 0.52
CA ARG A 212 9.58 0.87 -0.40
C ARG A 212 8.99 2.26 -0.55
N HIS A 213 9.54 3.20 0.22
CA HIS A 213 9.11 4.60 0.17
C HIS A 213 9.10 5.21 -1.25
N SER A 214 10.05 4.84 -2.11
CA SER A 214 10.08 5.36 -3.49
C SER A 214 8.84 4.99 -4.31
N GLU A 215 8.21 3.84 -4.04
CA GLU A 215 6.98 3.42 -4.73
C GLU A 215 5.80 4.25 -4.21
N VAL A 216 5.69 4.42 -2.89
CA VAL A 216 4.67 5.28 -2.25
C VAL A 216 4.77 6.72 -2.73
N ALA A 217 5.98 7.29 -2.80
CA ALA A 217 6.21 8.61 -3.34
C ALA A 217 5.74 8.74 -4.79
N SER A 218 5.95 7.71 -5.62
CA SER A 218 5.47 7.67 -7.00
C SER A 218 3.93 7.66 -7.07
N TRP A 219 3.26 6.91 -6.20
CA TRP A 219 1.80 6.88 -6.11
C TRP A 219 1.24 8.26 -5.72
N THR A 220 1.83 8.89 -4.70
CA THR A 220 1.47 10.24 -4.24
C THR A 220 1.53 11.28 -5.35
N GLU A 221 2.49 11.18 -6.28
CA GLU A 221 2.57 12.13 -7.39
C GLU A 221 1.35 12.03 -8.34
N THR A 222 0.76 10.84 -8.48
CA THR A 222 -0.35 10.54 -9.41
C THR A 222 -1.74 10.52 -8.78
N MET A 223 -1.87 10.38 -7.46
CA MET A 223 -3.17 10.44 -6.77
C MET A 223 -3.80 11.84 -6.82
N GLU A 224 -5.13 11.90 -6.67
CA GLU A 224 -5.86 13.18 -6.63
C GLU A 224 -5.30 14.12 -5.55
N GLY A 225 -4.92 15.34 -5.94
CA GLY A 225 -4.21 16.29 -5.07
C GLY A 225 -2.67 16.19 -5.11
N GLY A 226 -2.13 15.16 -5.77
CA GLY A 226 -0.71 15.01 -6.06
C GLY A 226 -0.17 16.01 -7.08
N LYS A 227 1.16 16.02 -7.26
CA LYS A 227 1.89 16.94 -8.15
C LYS A 227 1.35 16.92 -9.58
N TRP A 228 0.94 15.75 -10.05
CA TRP A 228 0.38 15.52 -11.37
C TRP A 228 -1.13 15.25 -11.24
N GLY A 229 -1.55 14.48 -10.24
CA GLY A 229 -2.93 14.03 -10.13
C GLY A 229 -3.29 13.05 -11.26
N TYR A 230 -4.51 12.52 -11.24
CA TYR A 230 -4.93 11.59 -12.29
C TYR A 230 -4.89 12.29 -13.65
N HIS A 231 -4.12 11.72 -14.56
CA HIS A 231 -3.87 12.26 -15.88
C HIS A 231 -4.41 11.34 -16.97
N GLY A 232 -5.42 11.82 -17.69
CA GLY A 232 -6.02 11.08 -18.79
C GLY A 232 -7.53 11.25 -18.77
N ASP A 233 -8.08 11.71 -19.88
CA ASP A 233 -9.53 11.68 -20.10
C ASP A 233 -9.90 10.32 -20.69
N THR A 234 -10.65 9.51 -19.94
CA THR A 234 -11.14 8.20 -20.41
C THR A 234 -12.13 8.31 -21.57
N SER A 235 -12.59 9.52 -21.91
CA SER A 235 -13.43 9.77 -23.09
C SER A 235 -12.68 9.67 -24.43
N THR A 236 -11.35 9.61 -24.42
CA THR A 236 -10.52 9.46 -25.63
C THR A 236 -9.52 8.33 -25.52
N VAL A 237 -9.18 7.70 -26.65
CA VAL A 237 -8.16 6.62 -26.69
C VAL A 237 -6.80 7.08 -26.17
N LEU A 238 -6.39 8.32 -26.48
CA LEU A 238 -5.14 8.88 -25.98
C LEU A 238 -5.21 9.13 -24.47
N GLY A 239 -6.31 9.70 -23.98
CA GLY A 239 -6.49 9.97 -22.56
C GLY A 239 -6.60 8.68 -21.74
N GLN A 240 -7.31 7.66 -22.22
CA GLN A 240 -7.31 6.33 -21.61
C GLN A 240 -5.90 5.72 -21.56
N ARG A 241 -5.13 5.79 -22.65
CA ARG A 241 -3.74 5.30 -22.64
C ARG A 241 -2.87 6.07 -21.64
N LEU A 242 -3.05 7.39 -21.53
CA LEU A 242 -2.31 8.18 -20.54
C LEU A 242 -2.69 7.79 -19.12
N TYR A 243 -3.99 7.54 -18.87
CA TYR A 243 -4.49 7.08 -17.60
C TYR A 243 -3.83 5.75 -17.20
N GLU A 244 -3.87 4.77 -18.10
CA GLU A 244 -3.26 3.45 -17.94
C GLU A 244 -1.73 3.50 -17.80
N GLN A 245 -1.06 4.57 -18.19
CA GLN A 245 0.41 4.68 -18.09
C GLN A 245 0.89 5.32 -16.79
N GLN A 246 -0.03 5.67 -15.89
CA GLN A 246 0.31 6.22 -14.59
C GLN A 246 0.91 5.15 -13.68
N SER A 247 1.87 5.55 -12.84
CA SER A 247 2.60 4.61 -11.98
C SER A 247 1.68 3.80 -11.06
N ILE A 248 0.62 4.44 -10.54
CA ILE A 248 -0.40 3.83 -9.70
C ILE A 248 -1.19 2.71 -10.40
N GLU A 249 -1.57 2.94 -11.66
CA GLU A 249 -2.30 1.97 -12.52
C GLU A 249 -1.40 0.86 -13.05
N ILE A 250 -0.11 1.16 -13.27
CA ILE A 250 0.88 0.16 -13.66
C ILE A 250 1.15 -0.79 -12.49
N ASP A 251 1.35 -0.27 -11.27
CA ASP A 251 1.54 -1.07 -10.07
C ASP A 251 0.33 -1.98 -9.80
N ALA A 252 -0.89 -1.40 -9.77
CA ALA A 252 -2.12 -2.16 -9.52
C ALA A 252 -2.34 -3.32 -10.51
N ARG A 253 -2.19 -3.06 -11.81
CA ARG A 253 -2.32 -4.11 -12.84
C ARG A 253 -1.23 -5.18 -12.74
N ASN A 254 0.03 -4.79 -12.56
CA ASN A 254 1.10 -5.77 -12.47
C ASN A 254 0.92 -6.67 -11.24
N PHE A 255 0.55 -6.09 -10.10
CA PHE A 255 0.28 -6.83 -8.88
C PHE A 255 -0.90 -7.81 -9.05
N ALA A 256 -2.02 -7.35 -9.60
CA ALA A 256 -3.19 -8.21 -9.86
C ALA A 256 -2.87 -9.35 -10.84
N MET A 257 -2.17 -9.03 -11.94
CA MET A 257 -1.71 -10.02 -12.92
C MET A 257 -0.80 -11.07 -12.27
N ASP A 258 0.20 -10.65 -11.48
CA ASP A 258 1.13 -11.58 -10.83
C ASP A 258 0.43 -12.50 -9.80
N VAL A 259 -0.57 -11.98 -9.06
CA VAL A 259 -1.40 -12.78 -8.15
C VAL A 259 -2.17 -13.85 -8.93
N LEU A 260 -2.87 -13.46 -10.00
CA LEU A 260 -3.70 -14.37 -10.76
C LEU A 260 -2.88 -15.40 -11.53
N ASP A 261 -1.74 -15.00 -12.09
CA ASP A 261 -0.85 -15.92 -12.81
C ASP A 261 -0.27 -16.98 -11.86
N LYS A 262 0.07 -16.61 -10.60
CA LYS A 262 0.45 -17.60 -9.58
C LYS A 262 -0.72 -18.47 -9.16
N PHE A 263 -1.90 -17.91 -8.97
CA PHE A 263 -3.10 -18.68 -8.61
C PHE A 263 -3.40 -19.74 -9.68
N GLU A 264 -3.36 -19.38 -10.96
CA GLU A 264 -3.58 -20.32 -12.07
C GLU A 264 -2.52 -21.40 -12.16
N GLN A 265 -1.25 -21.08 -11.92
CA GLN A 265 -0.18 -22.08 -11.84
C GLN A 265 -0.49 -23.14 -10.78
N LYS A 266 -0.96 -22.71 -9.60
CA LYS A 266 -1.33 -23.60 -8.48
C LYS A 266 -2.57 -24.47 -8.76
N GLN A 267 -3.43 -24.08 -9.70
CA GLN A 267 -4.59 -24.91 -10.11
C GLN A 267 -4.20 -26.03 -11.08
N ILE A 268 -3.00 -26.00 -11.66
CA ILE A 268 -2.50 -27.00 -12.62
C ILE A 268 -1.68 -28.11 -11.93
N GLU A 269 -1.12 -27.83 -10.75
CA GLU A 269 -0.30 -28.74 -9.92
C GLU A 269 -1.15 -29.76 -9.12
#